data_AF-A0A356U7M8-F1
#
_entry.id   AF-A0A356U7M8-F1
#
_cell.length_a   1.000
_cell.length_b   1.000
_cell.length_c   1.000
_cell.angle_alpha   90.00
_cell.angle_beta   90.00
_cell.angle_gamma   90.00
#
_symmetry.space_group_name_H-M   'P 1'
#
loop_
_entity.id
_entity.type
_entity.pdbx_description
1 polymer ?
#
loop_
_entity_poly.entity_id
_entity_poly.type
_entity_poly.pdbx_seq_one_letter_code
_entity_poly.pdbx_strand_id
1 'polypeptide(L)'
;MFYASRFLRFDDNPMQGPDVLLLQEKLVKKGYQISTSGIYDKLTEKAVISFQQASGLRVDGIVCPKTWNLLGLENDNPITTEDTLVTRPSILINLDKRRLTFTRDGSSTTYPVAVGKPSTPSPIGNWVIVQKSVDPGGPFGVRWMRLSVPWGGYGIHGTNNPASIGRAVSHGCIRMYNKDVIKIYDLTPIGTPVNIIGHHYTGKILKEGDSGEDVKQLQRDLKKLGYYNSSIDGFFGPKTRQAVMAFQADQGLAVDGIVGPYTYFALLKAMDIATKNYEP
;
A
#
# COMPACT_ATOMS: atom_id res chain seq x y z
N MET A 1 14.42 -18.03 1.52
CA MET A 1 13.55 -18.86 0.67
C MET A 1 12.55 -17.93 0.01
N PHE A 2 12.71 -17.69 -1.29
CA PHE A 2 12.06 -16.63 -2.05
C PHE A 2 10.76 -17.15 -2.68
N TYR A 3 9.67 -16.41 -2.54
CA TYR A 3 8.46 -16.64 -3.33
C TYR A 3 8.09 -15.40 -4.11
N ALA A 4 7.73 -15.65 -5.36
CA ALA A 4 7.56 -14.67 -6.39
C ALA A 4 6.24 -13.91 -6.28
N SER A 5 6.33 -12.60 -6.06
CA SER A 5 5.20 -11.69 -6.28
C SER A 5 5.62 -10.36 -6.94
N ARG A 6 6.90 -10.23 -7.35
CA ARG A 6 7.31 -9.16 -8.26
C ARG A 6 6.87 -9.52 -9.67
N PHE A 7 6.14 -8.61 -10.32
CA PHE A 7 5.99 -8.65 -11.77
C PHE A 7 7.36 -8.39 -12.38
N LEU A 8 7.91 -9.35 -13.12
CA LEU A 8 9.16 -9.16 -13.85
C LEU A 8 8.84 -8.83 -15.30
N ARG A 9 9.50 -7.84 -15.87
CA ARG A 9 9.31 -7.40 -17.26
C ARG A 9 10.58 -6.75 -17.78
N PHE A 10 10.67 -6.64 -19.09
CA PHE A 10 11.67 -5.78 -19.71
C PHE A 10 11.27 -4.31 -19.55
N ASP A 11 12.27 -3.45 -19.38
CA ASP A 11 12.15 -1.99 -19.25
C ASP A 11 13.48 -1.36 -19.72
N ASP A 12 13.51 -0.05 -20.00
CA ASP A 12 14.72 0.65 -20.47
C ASP A 12 15.87 0.56 -19.45
N ASN A 13 15.53 0.38 -18.18
CA ASN A 13 16.44 -0.06 -17.12
C ASN A 13 16.06 -1.50 -16.71
N PRO A 14 16.76 -2.53 -17.22
CA PRO A 14 16.35 -3.91 -17.03
C PRO A 14 16.32 -4.28 -15.55
N MET A 15 15.28 -5.01 -15.16
CA MET A 15 15.10 -5.45 -13.77
C MET A 15 16.22 -6.41 -13.41
N GLN A 16 16.82 -6.23 -12.22
CA GLN A 16 17.90 -7.09 -11.74
C GLN A 16 17.59 -7.62 -10.34
N GLY A 17 18.12 -8.79 -10.01
CA GLY A 17 18.03 -9.35 -8.66
C GLY A 17 17.84 -10.87 -8.60
N PRO A 18 17.78 -11.41 -7.36
CA PRO A 18 17.65 -12.85 -7.12
C PRO A 18 16.31 -13.44 -7.60
N ASP A 19 15.28 -12.62 -7.78
CA ASP A 19 13.99 -12.99 -8.37
C ASP A 19 14.09 -13.23 -9.88
N VAL A 20 14.85 -12.39 -10.59
CA VAL A 20 15.16 -12.58 -12.01
C VAL A 20 16.07 -13.79 -12.20
N LEU A 21 17.04 -13.99 -11.32
CA LEU A 21 17.91 -15.16 -11.35
C LEU A 21 17.09 -16.45 -11.19
N LEU A 22 16.18 -16.49 -10.21
CA LEU A 22 15.29 -17.63 -9.98
C LEU A 22 14.36 -17.89 -11.17
N LEU A 23 13.81 -16.83 -11.78
CA LEU A 23 13.04 -16.95 -13.01
C LEU A 23 13.87 -17.65 -14.09
N GLN A 24 15.09 -17.16 -14.32
CA GLN A 24 15.98 -17.69 -15.35
C GLN A 24 16.32 -19.16 -15.08
N GLU A 25 16.62 -19.52 -13.84
CA GLU A 25 16.85 -20.92 -13.44
C GLU A 25 15.63 -21.82 -13.71
N LYS A 26 14.42 -21.35 -13.40
CA LYS A 26 13.18 -22.11 -13.66
C LYS A 26 12.89 -22.25 -15.16
N LEU A 27 13.14 -21.20 -15.95
CA LEU A 27 13.04 -21.25 -17.41
C LEU A 27 14.08 -22.21 -18.01
N VAL A 28 15.34 -22.16 -17.58
CA VAL A 28 16.38 -23.11 -17.99
C VAL A 28 15.97 -24.55 -17.65
N LYS A 29 15.44 -24.79 -16.45
CA LYS A 29 14.92 -26.12 -16.05
C LYS A 29 13.77 -26.61 -16.92
N LYS A 30 12.98 -25.70 -17.52
CA LYS A 30 11.92 -26.02 -18.49
C LYS A 30 12.42 -26.09 -19.94
N GLY A 31 13.73 -25.98 -20.17
CA GLY A 31 14.36 -26.14 -21.48
C GLY A 31 14.59 -24.85 -22.27
N TYR A 32 14.33 -23.68 -21.68
CA TYR A 32 14.61 -22.40 -22.35
C TYR A 32 16.11 -22.06 -22.27
N GLN A 33 16.72 -21.80 -23.43
CA GLN A 33 18.16 -21.53 -23.54
C GLN A 33 18.45 -20.04 -23.29
N ILE A 34 18.62 -19.65 -22.02
CA ILE A 34 18.95 -18.28 -21.59
C ILE A 34 20.03 -18.29 -20.51
N SER A 35 20.76 -17.18 -20.35
CA SER A 35 21.73 -16.99 -19.26
C SER A 35 21.04 -16.67 -17.93
N THR A 36 21.54 -17.22 -16.82
CA THR A 36 21.13 -16.91 -15.45
C THR A 36 21.92 -15.72 -14.89
N SER A 37 21.82 -14.57 -15.54
CA SER A 37 22.58 -13.35 -15.19
C SER A 37 21.99 -12.58 -14.00
N GLY A 38 20.76 -12.89 -13.61
CA GLY A 38 19.99 -12.08 -12.66
C GLY A 38 19.51 -10.76 -13.26
N ILE A 39 19.62 -10.56 -14.59
CA ILE A 39 19.18 -9.37 -15.33
C ILE A 39 18.07 -9.76 -16.32
N TYR A 40 16.93 -9.08 -16.25
CA TYR A 40 15.76 -9.34 -17.10
C TYR A 40 15.98 -8.66 -18.43
N ASP A 41 16.84 -9.25 -19.25
CA ASP A 41 17.19 -8.79 -20.58
C ASP A 41 16.17 -9.24 -21.64
N LYS A 42 16.39 -8.82 -22.89
CA LYS A 42 15.53 -9.19 -24.03
C LYS A 42 15.47 -10.69 -24.28
N LEU A 43 16.50 -11.46 -23.88
CA LEU A 43 16.51 -12.92 -24.03
C LEU A 43 15.60 -13.56 -22.99
N THR A 44 15.66 -13.08 -21.74
CA THR A 44 14.78 -13.48 -20.65
C THR A 44 13.33 -13.14 -20.97
N GLU A 45 13.06 -11.94 -21.49
CA GLU A 45 11.70 -11.55 -21.93
C GLU A 45 11.17 -12.47 -23.02
N LYS A 46 11.97 -12.77 -24.05
CA LYS A 46 11.57 -13.71 -25.12
C LYS A 46 11.25 -15.10 -24.56
N ALA A 47 12.06 -15.61 -23.64
CA ALA A 47 11.80 -16.89 -22.99
C ALA A 47 10.49 -16.88 -22.17
N VAL A 48 10.20 -15.79 -21.46
CA VAL A 48 8.94 -15.61 -20.74
C VAL A 48 7.75 -15.57 -21.70
N ILE A 49 7.85 -14.82 -22.80
CA ILE A 49 6.82 -14.75 -23.85
C ILE A 49 6.55 -16.15 -24.41
N SER A 50 7.59 -16.90 -24.77
CA SER A 50 7.46 -18.27 -25.27
C SER A 50 6.84 -19.20 -24.23
N PHE A 51 7.18 -19.02 -22.95
CA PHE A 51 6.58 -19.78 -21.86
C PHE A 51 5.09 -19.46 -21.66
N GLN A 52 4.73 -18.18 -21.68
CA GLN A 52 3.34 -17.73 -21.58
C GLN A 52 2.50 -18.29 -22.73
N GLN A 53 3.02 -18.23 -23.95
CA GLN A 53 2.37 -18.78 -25.14
C GLN A 53 2.15 -20.30 -25.02
N ALA A 54 3.19 -21.05 -24.60
CA ALA A 54 3.09 -22.50 -24.41
C ALA A 54 2.14 -22.89 -23.27
N SER A 55 1.95 -22.00 -22.29
CA SER A 55 1.13 -22.26 -21.10
C SER A 55 -0.28 -21.68 -21.19
N GLY A 56 -0.70 -21.17 -22.36
CA GLY A 56 -2.03 -20.58 -22.56
C GLY A 56 -2.29 -19.32 -21.72
N LEU A 57 -1.23 -18.61 -21.31
CA LEU A 57 -1.32 -17.36 -20.58
C LEU A 57 -1.46 -16.17 -21.53
N ARG A 58 -1.82 -15.01 -20.96
CA ARG A 58 -1.62 -13.73 -21.63
C ARG A 58 -0.14 -13.60 -22.02
N VAL A 59 0.12 -13.31 -23.29
CA VAL A 59 1.47 -13.18 -23.87
C VAL A 59 1.87 -11.72 -23.85
N ASP A 60 2.49 -11.28 -22.76
CA ASP A 60 2.88 -9.89 -22.52
C ASP A 60 4.33 -9.73 -22.04
N GLY A 61 5.06 -10.83 -21.87
CA GLY A 61 6.43 -10.80 -21.36
C GLY A 61 6.52 -10.37 -19.90
N ILE A 62 5.40 -10.35 -19.18
CA ILE A 62 5.31 -9.97 -17.76
C ILE A 62 5.13 -11.23 -16.90
N VAL A 63 6.11 -11.53 -16.04
CA VAL A 63 6.04 -12.64 -15.09
C VAL A 63 5.16 -12.27 -13.90
N CYS A 64 3.86 -12.45 -14.07
CA CYS A 64 2.85 -12.26 -13.03
C CYS A 64 2.73 -13.51 -12.11
N PRO A 65 1.93 -13.46 -11.02
CA PRO A 65 1.72 -14.62 -10.15
C PRO A 65 1.26 -15.90 -10.89
N LYS A 66 0.43 -15.78 -11.93
CA LYS A 66 0.01 -16.93 -12.75
C LYS A 66 1.17 -17.56 -13.53
N THR A 67 2.03 -16.71 -14.11
CA THR A 67 3.25 -17.15 -14.80
C THR A 67 4.19 -17.86 -13.83
N TRP A 68 4.34 -17.31 -12.64
CA TRP A 68 5.15 -17.89 -11.56
C TRP A 68 4.65 -19.25 -11.08
N ASN A 69 3.34 -19.44 -10.88
CA ASN A 69 2.79 -20.72 -10.46
C ASN A 69 3.08 -21.82 -11.50
N LEU A 70 2.85 -21.54 -12.78
CA LEU A 70 3.09 -22.49 -13.87
C LEU A 70 4.58 -22.76 -14.11
N LEU A 71 5.47 -21.85 -13.68
CA LEU A 71 6.91 -22.09 -13.64
C LEU A 71 7.32 -23.17 -12.61
N GLY A 72 6.38 -23.67 -11.79
CA GLY A 72 6.64 -24.75 -10.85
C GLY A 72 7.19 -24.24 -9.52
N LEU A 73 6.55 -23.21 -8.97
CA LEU A 73 6.77 -22.81 -7.56
C LEU A 73 6.01 -23.73 -6.58
N GLU A 74 5.08 -24.55 -7.05
CA GLU A 74 4.17 -25.36 -6.21
C GLU A 74 4.66 -26.79 -5.90
N ASN A 75 5.80 -27.23 -6.43
CA ASN A 75 6.25 -28.63 -6.32
C ASN A 75 7.20 -28.94 -5.14
N ASP A 76 7.37 -28.03 -4.18
CA ASP A 76 8.03 -28.35 -2.91
C ASP A 76 6.96 -28.49 -1.81
N ASN A 77 6.33 -29.67 -1.75
CA ASN A 77 5.33 -30.19 -0.79
C ASN A 77 3.91 -29.54 -0.73
N PRO A 78 2.82 -30.36 -0.75
CA PRO A 78 1.46 -29.87 -0.59
C PRO A 78 1.20 -29.56 0.89
N ILE A 79 1.23 -28.27 1.25
CA ILE A 79 0.78 -27.85 2.58
C ILE A 79 -0.75 -27.74 2.53
N THR A 80 -1.42 -28.52 3.38
CA THR A 80 -2.86 -28.50 3.57
C THR A 80 -3.34 -27.09 3.95
N THR A 81 -4.48 -26.70 3.37
CA THR A 81 -5.04 -25.34 3.34
C THR A 81 -5.43 -24.76 4.71
N GLU A 82 -5.49 -25.56 5.77
CA GLU A 82 -5.80 -25.10 7.13
C GLU A 82 -4.54 -24.69 7.92
N ASP A 83 -3.36 -25.23 7.62
CA ASP A 83 -2.13 -25.01 8.40
C ASP A 83 -1.29 -23.83 7.86
N THR A 84 -1.56 -23.40 6.62
CA THR A 84 -0.83 -22.31 5.92
C THR A 84 -1.43 -20.91 6.11
N LEU A 85 -2.70 -20.81 6.50
CA LEU A 85 -3.29 -19.50 6.82
C LEU A 85 -2.78 -18.97 8.17
N VAL A 86 -2.35 -19.85 9.07
CA VAL A 86 -1.91 -19.51 10.43
C VAL A 86 -0.42 -19.13 10.50
N THR A 87 0.39 -19.61 9.54
CA THR A 87 1.86 -19.45 9.54
C THR A 87 2.38 -18.35 8.61
N ARG A 88 1.60 -17.92 7.61
CA ARG A 88 2.04 -16.84 6.70
C ARG A 88 1.91 -15.48 7.41
N PRO A 89 2.98 -14.66 7.42
CA PRO A 89 2.90 -13.36 8.01
C PRO A 89 1.91 -12.47 7.25
N SER A 90 1.30 -11.52 7.94
CA SER A 90 0.46 -10.48 7.35
C SER A 90 0.73 -9.14 8.01
N ILE A 91 0.43 -8.07 7.28
CA ILE A 91 0.60 -6.70 7.75
C ILE A 91 -0.76 -6.01 7.67
N LEU A 92 -1.20 -5.44 8.78
CA LEU A 92 -2.32 -4.52 8.83
C LEU A 92 -1.79 -3.12 9.15
N ILE A 93 -2.16 -2.14 8.34
CA ILE A 93 -1.78 -0.74 8.55
C ILE A 93 -3.06 0.05 8.78
N ASN A 94 -3.19 0.61 9.96
CA ASN A 94 -4.29 1.51 10.30
C ASN A 94 -3.79 2.95 10.23
N LEU A 95 -4.25 3.68 9.20
CA LEU A 95 -3.83 5.05 8.92
C LEU A 95 -4.27 6.03 10.01
N ASP A 96 -5.48 5.86 10.58
CA ASP A 96 -6.01 6.75 11.62
C ASP A 96 -5.25 6.62 12.92
N LYS A 97 -4.92 5.37 13.30
CA LYS A 97 -4.15 5.06 14.50
C LYS A 97 -2.65 5.23 14.28
N ARG A 98 -2.22 5.37 13.03
CA ARG A 98 -0.81 5.41 12.60
C ARG A 98 -0.02 4.25 13.17
N ARG A 99 -0.61 3.05 13.03
CA ARG A 99 -0.05 1.79 13.50
C ARG A 99 0.07 0.77 12.37
N LEU A 100 1.18 0.05 12.39
CA LEU A 100 1.38 -1.16 11.60
C LEU A 100 1.39 -2.35 12.55
N THR A 101 0.45 -3.27 12.38
CA THR A 101 0.42 -4.56 13.07
C THR A 101 0.99 -5.63 12.14
N PHE A 102 2.06 -6.28 12.58
CA PHE A 102 2.66 -7.43 11.93
C PHE A 102 2.20 -8.68 12.67
N THR A 103 1.55 -9.60 11.95
CA THR A 103 1.02 -10.85 12.51
C THR A 103 1.73 -12.03 11.86
N ARG A 104 2.17 -13.00 12.65
CA ARG A 104 2.78 -14.25 12.19
C ARG A 104 2.63 -15.33 13.27
N ASP A 105 2.35 -16.57 12.87
CA ASP A 105 2.25 -17.73 13.78
C ASP A 105 1.30 -17.45 14.97
N GLY A 106 0.14 -16.83 14.68
CA GLY A 106 -0.85 -16.41 15.68
C GLY A 106 -0.44 -15.23 16.58
N SER A 107 0.81 -14.78 16.55
CA SER A 107 1.34 -13.66 17.33
C SER A 107 1.28 -12.35 16.56
N SER A 108 0.95 -11.24 17.23
CA SER A 108 0.87 -9.92 16.61
C SER A 108 1.72 -8.89 17.36
N THR A 109 2.53 -8.13 16.62
CA THR A 109 3.32 -7.00 17.15
C THR A 109 2.91 -5.72 16.46
N THR A 110 2.69 -4.64 17.22
CA THR A 110 2.25 -3.35 16.69
C THR A 110 3.34 -2.29 16.81
N TYR A 111 3.59 -1.58 15.72
CA TYR A 111 4.61 -0.54 15.59
C TYR A 111 3.97 0.82 15.27
N PRO A 112 4.47 1.94 15.82
CA PRO A 112 4.10 3.27 15.35
C PRO A 112 4.69 3.51 13.95
N VAL A 113 3.92 4.19 13.09
CA VAL A 113 4.35 4.51 11.71
C VAL A 113 4.05 5.96 11.35
N ALA A 114 4.80 6.53 10.41
CA ALA A 114 4.35 7.72 9.68
C ALA A 114 3.61 7.30 8.42
N VAL A 115 2.59 8.06 8.05
CA VAL A 115 1.74 7.78 6.89
C VAL A 115 1.71 8.96 5.93
N GLY A 116 1.07 8.78 4.76
CA GLY A 116 0.89 9.85 3.79
C GLY A 116 0.10 11.03 4.37
N LYS A 117 0.57 12.24 4.12
CA LYS A 117 -0.21 13.46 4.40
C LYS A 117 -1.45 13.52 3.49
N PRO A 118 -2.48 14.31 3.85
CA PRO A 118 -3.69 14.46 3.05
C PRO A 118 -3.46 14.68 1.56
N SER A 119 -2.54 15.57 1.19
CA SER A 119 -2.26 15.90 -0.22
C SER A 119 -1.55 14.78 -1.01
N THR A 120 -1.01 13.76 -0.32
CA THR A 120 -0.32 12.59 -0.90
C THR A 120 -0.60 11.37 -0.03
N PRO A 121 -1.85 10.86 -0.04
CA PRO A 121 -2.31 9.89 0.93
C PRO A 121 -1.68 8.51 0.71
N SER A 122 -1.63 7.72 1.78
CA SER A 122 -1.29 6.30 1.67
C SER A 122 -2.43 5.52 1.00
N PRO A 123 -2.12 4.53 0.14
CA PRO A 123 -3.12 3.84 -0.66
C PRO A 123 -3.88 2.81 0.18
N ILE A 124 -5.16 3.10 0.47
CA ILE A 124 -6.06 2.14 1.12
C ILE A 124 -6.33 0.95 0.19
N GLY A 125 -6.46 -0.23 0.78
CA GLY A 125 -6.78 -1.47 0.05
C GLY A 125 -5.93 -2.65 0.47
N ASN A 126 -6.09 -3.74 -0.27
CA ASN A 126 -5.35 -4.98 -0.07
C ASN A 126 -4.21 -5.04 -1.09
N TRP A 127 -2.98 -5.06 -0.58
CA TRP A 127 -1.74 -5.09 -1.34
C TRP A 127 -0.91 -6.31 -0.97
N VAL A 128 0.18 -6.53 -1.69
CA VAL A 128 1.23 -7.47 -1.30
C VAL A 128 2.60 -6.80 -1.39
N ILE A 129 3.56 -7.29 -0.61
CA ILE A 129 4.97 -6.91 -0.80
C ILE A 129 5.48 -7.52 -2.10
N VAL A 130 5.99 -6.70 -3.02
CA VAL A 130 6.46 -7.15 -4.36
C VAL A 130 7.95 -6.96 -4.59
N GLN A 131 8.62 -6.14 -3.80
CA GLN A 131 10.06 -5.92 -3.93
C GLN A 131 10.63 -5.51 -2.58
N LYS A 132 11.87 -5.90 -2.31
CA LYS A 132 12.57 -5.57 -1.09
C LYS A 132 13.98 -5.08 -1.38
N SER A 133 14.47 -4.11 -0.62
CA SER A 133 15.84 -3.61 -0.71
C SER A 133 16.45 -3.42 0.68
N VAL A 134 17.69 -3.85 0.81
CA VAL A 134 18.54 -3.66 1.98
C VAL A 134 19.34 -2.37 1.79
N ASP A 135 19.37 -1.55 2.84
CA ASP A 135 20.12 -0.30 2.93
C ASP A 135 19.95 0.67 1.74
N PRO A 136 18.70 1.02 1.38
CA PRO A 136 18.42 1.99 0.31
C PRO A 136 18.95 3.40 0.61
N GLY A 137 19.22 3.71 1.89
CA GLY A 137 19.76 4.99 2.32
C GLY A 137 18.76 6.15 2.22
N GLY A 138 19.26 7.35 2.51
CA GLY A 138 18.52 8.60 2.41
C GLY A 138 17.15 8.57 3.13
N PRO A 139 16.06 9.06 2.51
CA PRO A 139 14.74 9.12 3.14
C PRO A 139 14.13 7.74 3.42
N PHE A 140 14.67 6.68 2.80
CA PHE A 140 14.19 5.30 2.90
C PHE A 140 14.86 4.50 4.03
N GLY A 141 15.90 5.06 4.64
CA GLY A 141 16.59 4.45 5.78
C GLY A 141 17.25 3.12 5.41
N VAL A 142 17.08 2.13 6.30
CA VAL A 142 17.84 0.87 6.26
C VAL A 142 17.13 -0.27 5.53
N ARG A 143 15.81 -0.21 5.34
CA ARG A 143 15.05 -1.27 4.65
C ARG A 143 13.90 -0.67 3.87
N TRP A 144 13.62 -1.23 2.70
CA TRP A 144 12.50 -0.83 1.85
C TRP A 144 11.72 -2.06 1.38
N MET A 145 10.39 -2.00 1.45
CA MET A 145 9.47 -3.03 0.98
C MET A 145 8.39 -2.39 0.10
N ARG A 146 8.43 -2.60 -1.22
CA ARG A 146 7.48 -2.04 -2.20
C ARG A 146 6.14 -2.76 -2.12
N LEU A 147 5.04 -2.01 -2.17
CA LEU A 147 3.67 -2.52 -2.27
C LEU A 147 3.27 -2.77 -3.72
N SER A 148 2.31 -3.67 -3.96
CA SER A 148 1.75 -4.00 -5.28
C SER A 148 0.82 -2.92 -5.87
N VAL A 149 1.04 -1.65 -5.53
CA VAL A 149 0.21 -0.54 -6.00
C VAL A 149 0.62 -0.21 -7.45
N PRO A 150 -0.31 -0.30 -8.42
CA PRO A 150 0.05 -0.19 -9.84
C PRO A 150 0.33 1.25 -10.28
N TRP A 151 -0.20 2.25 -9.57
CA TRP A 151 -0.09 3.67 -9.92
C TRP A 151 1.01 4.44 -9.18
N GLY A 152 1.89 3.78 -8.42
CA GLY A 152 2.97 4.50 -7.74
C GLY A 152 3.98 3.64 -6.97
N GLY A 153 5.10 4.27 -6.63
CA GLY A 153 6.20 3.69 -5.84
C GLY A 153 5.93 3.69 -4.33
N TYR A 154 4.82 3.11 -3.90
CA TYR A 154 4.47 3.03 -2.48
C TYR A 154 5.22 1.89 -1.79
N GLY A 155 5.63 2.12 -0.55
CA GLY A 155 6.38 1.13 0.22
C GLY A 155 6.29 1.33 1.73
N ILE A 156 6.68 0.28 2.45
CA ILE A 156 6.96 0.30 3.89
C ILE A 156 8.48 0.37 4.04
N HIS A 157 8.99 1.34 4.78
CA HIS A 157 10.43 1.56 4.84
C HIS A 157 10.90 2.21 6.15
N GLY A 158 12.22 2.17 6.39
CA GLY A 158 12.87 2.89 7.47
C GLY A 158 12.84 4.41 7.25
N THR A 159 13.45 5.20 8.11
CA THR A 159 13.54 6.65 7.86
C THR A 159 14.78 7.26 8.49
N ASN A 160 15.31 8.31 7.85
CA ASN A 160 16.32 9.18 8.43
C ASN A 160 15.72 10.33 9.25
N ASN A 161 14.40 10.52 9.23
CA ASN A 161 13.68 11.46 10.10
C ASN A 161 12.79 10.69 11.10
N PRO A 162 13.35 10.17 12.21
CA PRO A 162 12.58 9.42 13.22
C PRO A 162 11.47 10.25 13.89
N ALA A 163 11.56 11.59 13.92
CA ALA A 163 10.53 12.46 14.49
C ALA A 163 9.21 12.40 13.69
N SER A 164 9.27 12.03 12.40
CA SER A 164 8.09 11.85 11.56
C SER A 164 7.17 10.69 12.00
N ILE A 165 7.68 9.74 12.77
CA ILE A 165 6.94 8.53 13.16
C ILE A 165 5.76 8.89 14.08
N GLY A 166 4.58 8.39 13.75
CA GLY A 166 3.34 8.71 14.45
C GLY A 166 2.60 9.92 13.88
N ARG A 167 2.94 10.37 12.66
CA ARG A 167 2.37 11.57 12.00
C ARG A 167 2.00 11.31 10.53
N ALA A 168 1.13 12.13 9.96
CA ALA A 168 0.72 12.07 8.54
C ALA A 168 1.54 13.08 7.71
N VAL A 169 2.76 12.69 7.33
CA VAL A 169 3.77 13.62 6.77
C VAL A 169 4.53 13.08 5.57
N SER A 170 4.31 11.81 5.19
CA SER A 170 5.00 11.21 4.04
C SER A 170 4.32 11.56 2.72
N HIS A 171 4.98 11.23 1.61
CA HIS A 171 4.41 11.30 0.25
C HIS A 171 3.57 10.05 -0.11
N GLY A 172 2.96 9.41 0.89
CA GLY A 172 2.12 8.22 0.73
C GLY A 172 2.74 6.92 1.22
N CYS A 173 4.05 6.87 1.41
CA CYS A 173 4.74 5.70 1.95
C CYS A 173 4.55 5.53 3.46
N ILE A 174 4.72 4.32 3.95
CA ILE A 174 4.64 3.99 5.38
C ILE A 174 6.05 3.99 5.95
N ARG A 175 6.35 4.95 6.82
CA ARG A 175 7.66 5.07 7.47
C ARG A 175 7.64 4.36 8.81
N MET A 176 8.71 3.65 9.12
CA MET A 176 8.95 2.96 10.38
C MET A 176 10.28 3.44 10.96
N TYR A 177 10.46 3.30 12.28
CA TYR A 177 11.79 3.40 12.86
C TYR A 177 12.71 2.34 12.25
N ASN A 178 13.98 2.70 12.00
CA ASN A 178 14.98 1.77 11.43
C ASN A 178 15.09 0.48 12.24
N LYS A 179 15.09 0.57 13.58
CA LYS A 179 15.11 -0.59 14.49
C LYS A 179 13.91 -1.52 14.34
N ASP A 180 12.76 -1.01 13.91
CA ASP A 180 11.52 -1.78 13.84
C ASP A 180 11.31 -2.36 12.43
N VAL A 181 11.66 -1.60 11.38
CA VAL A 181 11.62 -2.13 10.01
C VAL A 181 12.62 -3.28 9.82
N ILE A 182 13.79 -3.24 10.47
CA ILE A 182 14.76 -4.36 10.44
C ILE A 182 14.12 -5.64 10.96
N LYS A 183 13.42 -5.59 12.10
CA LYS A 183 12.78 -6.76 12.72
C LYS A 183 11.79 -7.44 11.79
N ILE A 184 10.90 -6.66 11.17
CA ILE A 184 9.86 -7.24 10.33
C ILE A 184 10.37 -7.55 8.92
N TYR A 185 11.44 -6.90 8.44
CA TYR A 185 11.93 -7.10 7.07
C TYR A 185 12.28 -8.55 6.80
N ASP A 186 13.09 -9.19 7.63
CA ASP A 186 13.50 -10.59 7.41
C ASP A 186 12.33 -11.57 7.59
N LEU A 187 11.34 -11.17 8.38
CA LEU A 187 10.12 -11.93 8.64
C LEU A 187 9.01 -11.68 7.62
N THR A 188 9.22 -10.80 6.65
CA THR A 188 8.24 -10.41 5.63
C THR A 188 8.70 -10.93 4.26
N PRO A 189 8.33 -12.15 3.85
CA PRO A 189 8.57 -12.63 2.49
C PRO A 189 7.89 -11.74 1.45
N ILE A 190 8.47 -11.73 0.24
CA ILE A 190 7.75 -11.24 -0.95
C ILE A 190 6.45 -12.06 -1.08
N GLY A 191 5.34 -11.37 -1.37
CA GLY A 191 3.99 -11.94 -1.38
C GLY A 191 3.21 -11.76 -0.07
N THR A 192 3.85 -11.27 1.00
CA THR A 192 3.16 -10.99 2.28
C THR A 192 1.99 -10.03 2.04
N PRO A 193 0.76 -10.40 2.44
CA PRO A 193 -0.40 -9.52 2.33
C PRO A 193 -0.26 -8.31 3.25
N VAL A 194 -0.61 -7.15 2.71
CA VAL A 194 -0.64 -5.85 3.39
C VAL A 194 -2.03 -5.25 3.23
N ASN A 195 -2.81 -5.23 4.29
CA ASN A 195 -4.10 -4.53 4.31
C ASN A 195 -3.89 -3.12 4.88
N ILE A 196 -4.19 -2.09 4.08
CA ILE A 196 -4.13 -0.70 4.51
C ILE A 196 -5.57 -0.20 4.69
N ILE A 197 -5.92 0.10 5.93
CA ILE A 197 -7.24 0.60 6.34
C ILE A 197 -7.10 1.99 6.97
N GLY A 198 -8.19 2.72 6.98
CA GLY A 198 -8.31 3.99 7.69
C GLY A 198 -9.32 4.91 7.01
N HIS A 199 -9.57 6.06 7.60
CA HIS A 199 -10.57 7.01 7.14
C HIS A 199 -9.99 7.96 6.07
N HIS A 200 -9.68 7.50 4.84
CA HIS A 200 -9.49 8.42 3.71
C HIS A 200 -10.24 8.09 2.39
N TYR A 201 -10.91 9.11 1.82
CA TYR A 201 -11.74 9.21 0.60
C TYR A 201 -11.85 7.96 -0.28
N THR A 202 -13.07 7.40 -0.38
CA THR A 202 -13.39 6.28 -1.30
C THR A 202 -13.42 6.71 -2.77
N GLY A 203 -13.14 7.97 -3.10
CA GLY A 203 -13.43 8.53 -4.43
C GLY A 203 -14.83 9.11 -4.54
N LYS A 204 -15.72 8.78 -3.59
CA LYS A 204 -17.12 9.19 -3.61
C LYS A 204 -17.26 10.66 -3.22
N ILE A 205 -17.78 11.45 -4.16
CA ILE A 205 -18.23 12.81 -3.92
C ILE A 205 -19.46 12.73 -3.01
N LEU A 206 -19.43 13.40 -1.85
CA LEU A 206 -20.60 13.49 -0.98
C LEU A 206 -21.36 14.78 -1.22
N LYS A 207 -22.68 14.68 -1.32
CA LYS A 207 -23.59 15.80 -1.53
C LYS A 207 -24.92 15.55 -0.86
N GLU A 208 -25.77 16.58 -0.88
CA GLU A 208 -27.11 16.49 -0.30
C GLU A 208 -27.91 15.31 -0.87
N GLY A 209 -28.56 14.56 0.02
CA GLY A 209 -29.28 13.33 -0.28
C GLY A 209 -28.47 12.04 -0.07
N ASP A 210 -27.13 12.11 0.01
CA ASP A 210 -26.32 10.93 0.30
C ASP A 210 -26.52 10.43 1.73
N SER A 211 -26.32 9.13 1.94
CA SER A 211 -26.35 8.50 3.26
C SER A 211 -25.30 7.41 3.38
N GLY A 212 -24.82 7.16 4.61
CA GLY A 212 -23.88 6.08 4.88
C GLY A 212 -22.85 6.40 5.95
N GLU A 213 -21.89 5.49 6.12
CA GLU A 213 -20.81 5.64 7.09
C GLU A 213 -19.83 6.76 6.70
N ASP A 214 -19.69 7.02 5.40
CA ASP A 214 -18.96 8.16 4.85
C ASP A 214 -19.56 9.51 5.29
N VAL A 215 -20.89 9.64 5.25
CA VAL A 215 -21.61 10.82 5.73
C VAL A 215 -21.51 10.93 7.25
N LYS A 216 -21.62 9.82 7.99
CA LYS A 216 -21.40 9.83 9.45
C LYS A 216 -20.00 10.33 9.79
N GLN A 217 -18.99 9.88 9.05
CA GLN A 217 -17.62 10.31 9.28
C GLN A 217 -17.45 11.80 8.99
N LEU A 218 -17.98 12.30 7.85
CA LEU A 218 -18.01 13.72 7.55
C LEU A 218 -18.64 14.54 8.68
N GLN A 219 -19.80 14.11 9.20
CA GLN A 219 -20.48 14.78 10.31
C GLN A 219 -19.64 14.76 11.59
N ARG A 220 -18.96 13.64 11.91
CA ARG A 220 -18.02 13.56 13.06
C ARG A 220 -16.89 14.56 12.93
N ASP A 221 -16.27 14.63 11.75
CA ASP A 221 -15.13 15.50 11.48
C ASP A 221 -15.54 16.97 11.54
N LEU A 222 -16.61 17.35 10.84
CA LEU A 222 -17.17 18.71 10.90
C LEU A 222 -17.60 19.09 12.32
N LYS A 223 -18.16 18.16 13.09
CA LYS A 223 -18.54 18.41 14.49
C LYS A 223 -17.32 18.64 15.37
N LYS A 224 -16.28 17.83 15.20
CA LYS A 224 -15.02 17.98 15.92
C LYS A 224 -14.29 19.28 15.58
N LEU A 225 -14.44 19.74 14.34
CA LEU A 225 -13.92 21.02 13.86
C LEU A 225 -14.83 22.22 14.22
N GLY A 226 -15.99 22.00 14.82
CA GLY A 226 -16.91 23.05 15.28
C GLY A 226 -17.93 23.55 14.24
N TYR A 227 -18.00 22.94 13.07
CA TYR A 227 -18.92 23.35 11.98
C TYR A 227 -20.28 22.66 12.04
N TYR A 228 -20.40 21.52 12.75
CA TYR A 228 -21.63 20.72 12.77
C TYR A 228 -22.15 20.46 14.19
N ASN A 229 -23.28 21.09 14.54
CA ASN A 229 -23.84 21.04 15.90
C ASN A 229 -25.00 20.04 16.09
N SER A 230 -25.42 19.34 15.03
CA SER A 230 -26.54 18.39 15.08
C SER A 230 -26.12 16.97 15.46
N SER A 231 -27.11 16.07 15.60
CA SER A 231 -26.90 14.63 15.78
C SER A 231 -26.25 14.01 14.54
N ILE A 232 -25.39 13.02 14.74
CA ILE A 232 -24.74 12.29 13.66
C ILE A 232 -25.68 11.18 13.23
N ASP A 233 -26.48 11.44 12.20
CA ASP A 233 -27.50 10.53 11.66
C ASP A 233 -27.01 9.75 10.43
N GLY A 234 -25.91 10.19 9.81
CA GLY A 234 -25.41 9.61 8.56
C GLY A 234 -26.23 10.00 7.34
N PHE A 235 -27.06 11.03 7.43
CA PHE A 235 -27.81 11.62 6.33
C PHE A 235 -27.23 12.99 5.94
N PHE A 236 -26.89 13.15 4.67
CA PHE A 236 -26.37 14.40 4.15
C PHE A 236 -27.56 15.31 3.83
N GLY A 237 -28.18 15.86 4.87
CA GLY A 237 -29.27 16.81 4.75
C GLY A 237 -28.81 18.28 4.71
N PRO A 238 -29.76 19.23 4.72
CA PRO A 238 -29.48 20.67 4.68
C PRO A 238 -28.48 21.16 5.74
N LYS A 239 -28.56 20.58 6.95
CA LYS A 239 -27.65 20.90 8.06
C LYS A 239 -26.21 20.46 7.78
N THR A 240 -26.03 19.29 7.18
CA THR A 240 -24.71 18.77 6.78
C THR A 240 -24.14 19.64 5.66
N ARG A 241 -24.97 19.99 4.67
CA ARG A 241 -24.61 20.90 3.58
C ARG A 241 -24.17 22.27 4.10
N GLN A 242 -24.91 22.86 5.03
CA GLN A 242 -24.56 24.14 5.64
C GLN A 242 -23.20 24.09 6.37
N ALA A 243 -22.94 23.01 7.10
CA ALA A 243 -21.66 22.82 7.79
C ALA A 243 -20.49 22.65 6.79
N VAL A 244 -20.70 21.93 5.69
CA VAL A 244 -19.71 21.81 4.60
C VAL A 244 -19.43 23.16 3.97
N MET A 245 -20.47 23.96 3.68
CA MET A 245 -20.30 25.29 3.11
C MET A 245 -19.55 26.23 4.06
N ALA A 246 -19.87 26.22 5.35
CA ALA A 246 -19.16 27.02 6.35
C ALA A 246 -17.68 26.62 6.42
N PHE A 247 -17.40 25.31 6.43
CA PHE A 247 -16.04 24.79 6.39
C PHE A 247 -15.30 25.22 5.11
N GLN A 248 -15.94 25.09 3.93
CA GLN A 248 -15.36 25.50 2.66
C GLN A 248 -15.01 27.00 2.64
N ALA A 249 -15.90 27.84 3.16
CA ALA A 249 -15.67 29.28 3.27
C ALA A 249 -14.42 29.59 4.11
N ASP A 250 -14.31 28.97 5.29
CA ASP A 250 -13.16 29.16 6.19
C ASP A 250 -11.85 28.62 5.63
N GLN A 251 -11.91 27.63 4.72
CA GLN A 251 -10.74 27.07 4.03
C GLN A 251 -10.41 27.78 2.71
N GLY A 252 -11.17 28.81 2.31
CA GLY A 252 -10.97 29.51 1.03
C GLY A 252 -11.24 28.63 -0.20
N LEU A 253 -12.14 27.66 -0.09
CA LEU A 253 -12.56 26.77 -1.18
C LEU A 253 -13.83 27.29 -1.88
N ALA A 254 -14.17 26.69 -3.01
CA ALA A 254 -15.48 26.89 -3.63
C ALA A 254 -16.57 26.44 -2.64
N VAL A 255 -17.53 27.33 -2.37
CA VAL A 255 -18.61 27.12 -1.38
C VAL A 255 -19.83 26.51 -2.06
N ASP A 256 -19.68 25.28 -2.56
CA ASP A 256 -20.74 24.56 -3.29
C ASP A 256 -21.57 23.64 -2.38
N GLY A 257 -21.08 23.36 -1.16
CA GLY A 257 -21.68 22.41 -0.23
C GLY A 257 -21.46 20.94 -0.61
N ILE A 258 -20.51 20.67 -1.51
CA ILE A 258 -20.14 19.35 -2.01
C ILE A 258 -18.77 18.96 -1.45
N VAL A 259 -18.69 17.74 -0.91
CA VAL A 259 -17.41 17.18 -0.47
C VAL A 259 -16.75 16.45 -1.63
N GLY A 260 -16.13 17.24 -2.51
CA GLY A 260 -15.20 16.76 -3.53
C GLY A 260 -13.76 16.61 -2.98
N PRO A 261 -12.80 16.25 -3.83
CA PRO A 261 -11.41 16.00 -3.41
C PRO A 261 -10.78 17.18 -2.64
N TYR A 262 -10.97 18.41 -3.08
CA TYR A 262 -10.41 19.59 -2.42
C TYR A 262 -10.99 19.83 -1.02
N THR A 263 -12.33 19.79 -0.89
CA THR A 263 -13.04 19.88 0.39
C THR A 263 -12.57 18.78 1.33
N TYR A 264 -12.45 17.56 0.79
CA TYR A 264 -11.97 16.42 1.56
C TYR A 264 -10.56 16.64 2.10
N PHE A 265 -9.60 16.99 1.23
CA PHE A 265 -8.21 17.23 1.64
C PHE A 265 -8.08 18.34 2.67
N ALA A 266 -8.86 19.41 2.54
CA ALA A 266 -8.90 20.48 3.52
C ALA A 266 -9.42 19.96 4.87
N LEU A 267 -10.47 19.12 4.87
CA LEU A 267 -11.04 18.51 6.08
C LEU A 267 -9.99 17.69 6.82
N LEU A 268 -9.21 16.88 6.09
CA LEU A 268 -8.14 16.08 6.70
C LEU A 268 -7.06 16.94 7.29
N LYS A 269 -6.63 17.96 6.54
CA LYS A 269 -5.66 18.93 7.01
C LYS A 269 -6.20 19.53 8.30
N ALA A 270 -7.38 20.15 8.31
CA ALA A 270 -7.98 20.74 9.50
C ALA A 270 -8.06 19.75 10.69
N MET A 271 -8.40 18.49 10.45
CA MET A 271 -8.43 17.45 11.48
C MET A 271 -7.05 17.14 12.07
N ASP A 272 -5.99 17.16 11.25
CA ASP A 272 -4.62 17.07 11.74
C ASP A 272 -4.21 18.30 12.57
N ILE A 273 -4.71 19.52 12.26
CA ILE A 273 -4.53 20.74 13.11
C ILE A 273 -5.18 20.46 14.44
N ALA A 274 -6.47 20.16 14.40
CA ALA A 274 -7.29 20.03 15.60
C ALA A 274 -6.80 18.91 16.53
N THR A 275 -6.14 17.89 15.97
CA THR A 275 -5.59 16.75 16.73
C THR A 275 -4.09 16.84 17.00
N LYS A 276 -3.43 17.95 16.65
CA LYS A 276 -1.99 18.19 16.85
C LYS A 276 -1.09 17.15 16.16
N ASN A 277 -1.47 16.69 14.96
CA ASN A 277 -0.77 15.66 14.19
C ASN A 277 0.26 16.19 13.17
N TYR A 278 0.71 17.45 13.20
CA TYR A 278 1.68 17.98 12.21
C TYR A 278 3.09 18.16 12.72
N GLU A 279 4.11 17.79 11.94
CA GLU A 279 5.44 18.44 12.09
C GLU A 279 5.38 19.88 11.56
N PRO A 280 6.21 20.78 12.10
CA PRO A 280 6.60 22.03 11.42
C PRO A 280 7.22 21.78 10.03
#